data_AF-A0A951EED9-F1
#
_entry.id   AF-A0A951EED9-F1
#
_cell.length_a   1.000
_cell.length_b   1.000
_cell.length_c   1.000
_cell.angle_alpha   90.00
_cell.angle_beta   90.00
_cell.angle_gamma   90.00
#
_symmetry.space_group_name_H-M   'P 1'
#
loop_
_entity.id
_entity.type
_entity.pdbx_description
1 polymer ?
#
loop_
_entity_poly.entity_id
_entity_poly.type
_entity_poly.pdbx_seq_one_letter_code
_entity_poly.pdbx_strand_id
1 'polypeptide(L)'
;MSFIVKASPSEPFPADTFISRWRGREGGQERANYGLFLCELCDVIGVRRPNPASARTEANDYVFERSVKERLANGTSSLGRIDLYKRDCFILEAKQSRQPGGDKHAVMPVDLLGIPTVARRGARGVSRGWDVLMMDARDQAERYAHGLPADHGSPPFVLVCDVGHAIEVFADFSRHGRNYVQFPDRQSFRIYLDDLRQPEIRARLKLIRTDPHALDPALKSARVTRAITERLAAVSKALEKAGHDAEQVAMFLMRCLFTMFAEDVELLPKRSFSDLLKRCEQEPGRFEPMVRQLWEAMDGGNFAYAIEAKVKRFNGEFFKTRTVLPLGREEIGELRRAAEHDWREVDPSIFGTLLEQALDPAERRRLGAHYTPRTFVERLVVPTVIEPLRADWKHVRGTAERQKQEGRAEDALATVRAFHATLCKTRILDPACGTGNFLYVSLELMKRLEGE
;
A
#
# COMPACT_ATOMS: atom_id res chain seq x y z
N MET A 1 -27.07 19.74 42.92
CA MET A 1 -26.12 20.10 41.84
C MET A 1 -25.02 19.05 41.80
N SER A 2 -25.14 18.06 40.91
CA SER A 2 -24.11 17.05 40.70
C SER A 2 -23.21 17.53 39.57
N PHE A 3 -21.96 17.87 39.89
CA PHE A 3 -20.97 18.29 38.90
C PHE A 3 -20.45 17.04 38.19
N ILE A 4 -20.95 16.81 36.98
CA ILE A 4 -20.34 15.91 36.01
C ILE A 4 -19.03 16.57 35.57
N VAL A 5 -17.90 16.08 36.10
CA VAL A 5 -16.57 16.42 35.58
C VAL A 5 -16.45 15.76 34.20
N LYS A 6 -16.73 16.54 33.15
CA LYS A 6 -16.31 16.19 31.79
C LYS A 6 -14.79 16.14 31.81
N ALA A 7 -14.21 14.96 31.60
CA ALA A 7 -12.79 14.81 31.33
C ALA A 7 -12.44 15.65 30.10
N SER A 8 -11.67 16.72 30.31
CA SER A 8 -11.09 17.53 29.25
C SER A 8 -10.23 16.63 28.35
N PRO A 9 -10.28 16.74 27.02
CA PRO A 9 -9.30 16.08 26.16
C PRO A 9 -7.93 16.63 26.51
N SER A 10 -7.05 15.77 27.05
CA SER A 10 -5.65 16.10 27.31
C SER A 10 -5.03 16.66 26.04
N GLU A 11 -4.31 17.78 26.15
CA GLU A 11 -3.49 18.30 25.05
C GLU A 11 -2.61 17.16 24.47
N PRO A 12 -2.47 17.07 23.13
CA PRO A 12 -1.71 15.99 22.52
C PRO A 12 -0.28 16.01 23.04
N PHE A 13 0.17 14.88 23.61
CA PHE A 13 1.53 14.75 24.12
C PHE A 13 2.52 15.03 22.98
N PRO A 14 3.45 15.98 23.12
CA PRO A 14 4.33 16.36 22.02
C PRO A 14 5.14 15.16 21.51
N ALA A 15 5.10 14.93 20.19
CA ALA A 15 5.78 13.79 19.56
C ALA A 15 7.29 13.79 19.86
N ASP A 16 7.94 14.96 19.90
CA ASP A 16 9.36 15.07 20.22
C ASP A 16 9.69 14.63 21.65
N THR A 17 8.82 14.91 22.62
CA THR A 17 9.02 14.46 24.01
C THR A 17 8.93 12.94 24.09
N PHE A 18 7.98 12.33 23.37
CA PHE A 18 7.84 10.87 23.28
C PHE A 18 9.07 10.24 22.62
N ILE A 19 9.49 10.78 21.47
CA ILE A 19 10.64 10.28 20.73
C ILE A 19 11.88 10.36 21.61
N SER A 20 12.20 11.50 22.20
CA SER A 20 13.37 11.67 23.07
C SER A 20 13.36 10.75 24.29
N ARG A 21 12.18 10.48 24.86
CA ARG A 21 12.05 9.61 26.04
C ARG A 21 12.34 8.13 25.73
N TRP A 22 11.92 7.67 24.56
CA TRP A 22 12.00 6.27 24.17
C TRP A 22 13.19 5.96 23.26
N ARG A 23 13.80 6.99 22.65
CA ARG A 23 15.04 6.88 21.89
C ARG A 23 16.19 6.50 22.83
N GLY A 24 16.80 5.35 22.60
CA GLY A 24 18.02 4.93 23.29
C GLY A 24 17.86 4.35 24.71
N ARG A 25 16.64 4.00 25.14
CA ARG A 25 16.48 3.20 26.39
C ARG A 25 16.95 1.76 26.16
N GLU A 26 18.16 1.46 26.61
CA GLU A 26 18.76 0.12 26.59
C GLU A 26 18.19 -0.81 27.69
N GLY A 27 18.07 -2.10 27.39
CA GLY A 27 18.27 -3.17 28.39
C GLY A 27 17.21 -3.42 29.48
N GLY A 28 16.01 -2.86 29.42
CA GLY A 28 14.92 -3.19 30.35
C GLY A 28 14.15 -4.46 29.97
N GLN A 29 13.61 -5.20 30.96
CA GLN A 29 12.73 -6.36 30.76
C GLN A 29 11.63 -6.07 29.73
N GLU A 30 11.61 -6.81 28.61
CA GLU A 30 10.65 -6.69 27.50
C GLU A 30 9.20 -6.49 27.98
N ARG A 31 8.78 -7.28 28.98
CA ARG A 31 7.42 -7.26 29.56
C ARG A 31 7.08 -6.02 30.37
N ALA A 32 8.06 -5.28 30.90
CA ALA A 32 7.80 -4.17 31.81
C ALA A 32 7.54 -2.83 31.09
N ASN A 33 8.05 -2.67 29.87
CA ASN A 33 8.09 -1.36 29.21
C ASN A 33 7.10 -1.19 28.05
N TYR A 34 6.69 -2.28 27.39
CA TYR A 34 5.83 -2.17 26.20
C TYR A 34 4.46 -1.55 26.53
N GLY A 35 3.87 -1.90 27.68
CA GLY A 35 2.60 -1.35 28.13
C GLY A 35 2.64 0.18 28.31
N LEU A 36 3.71 0.68 28.94
CA LEU A 36 3.93 2.13 29.13
C LEU A 36 4.19 2.83 27.79
N PHE A 37 5.05 2.26 26.94
CA PHE A 37 5.33 2.78 25.60
C PHE A 37 4.05 2.93 24.77
N LEU A 38 3.21 1.89 24.73
CA LEU A 38 1.99 1.88 23.94
C LEU A 38 0.92 2.81 24.50
N CYS A 39 0.86 3.00 25.83
CA CYS A 39 -0.02 3.99 26.45
C CYS A 39 0.38 5.42 26.07
N GLU A 40 1.67 5.75 26.15
CA GLU A 40 2.17 7.07 25.77
C GLU A 40 2.05 7.32 24.27
N LEU A 41 2.22 6.28 23.44
CA LEU A 41 1.93 6.35 22.01
C LEU A 41 0.45 6.71 21.75
N CYS A 42 -0.48 6.17 22.56
CA CYS A 42 -1.90 6.53 22.45
C CYS A 42 -2.14 8.02 22.74
N ASP A 43 -1.41 8.60 23.70
CA ASP A 43 -1.50 10.03 24.01
C ASP A 43 -0.95 10.89 22.86
N VAL A 44 0.17 10.48 22.24
CA VAL A 44 0.79 11.18 21.10
C VAL A 44 -0.13 11.21 19.87
N ILE A 45 -0.83 10.12 19.61
CA ILE A 45 -1.75 10.02 18.46
C ILE A 45 -3.19 10.45 18.80
N GLY A 46 -3.46 10.82 20.06
CA GLY A 46 -4.75 11.34 20.50
C GLY A 46 -5.88 10.31 20.45
N VAL A 47 -5.66 9.11 20.99
CA VAL A 47 -6.65 8.03 21.12
C VAL A 47 -6.75 7.55 22.56
N ARG A 48 -7.88 6.90 22.89
CA ARG A 48 -8.08 6.28 24.21
C ARG A 48 -7.03 5.18 24.44
N ARG A 49 -6.51 5.08 25.67
CA ARG A 49 -5.64 3.97 26.11
C ARG A 49 -6.41 2.65 26.26
N PRO A 50 -5.72 1.49 26.26
CA PRO A 50 -6.35 0.20 26.53
C PRO A 50 -7.02 0.14 27.92
N ASN A 51 -8.07 -0.67 28.05
CA ASN A 51 -8.76 -0.90 29.32
C ASN A 51 -8.01 -1.96 30.15
N PRO A 52 -8.18 -1.96 31.49
CA PRO A 52 -7.74 -3.07 32.33
C PRO A 52 -8.40 -4.39 31.88
N ALA A 53 -7.61 -5.47 31.85
CA ALA A 53 -8.14 -6.79 31.51
C ALA A 53 -9.08 -7.30 32.61
N SER A 54 -10.24 -7.81 32.21
CA SER A 54 -11.18 -8.47 33.12
C SER A 54 -10.97 -9.99 33.11
N ALA A 55 -11.42 -10.67 34.16
CA ALA A 55 -11.40 -12.14 34.25
C ALA A 55 -12.27 -12.82 33.17
N ARG A 56 -13.24 -12.10 32.59
CA ARG A 56 -14.06 -12.59 31.48
C ARG A 56 -13.46 -12.13 30.16
N THR A 57 -12.75 -13.05 29.53
CA THR A 57 -12.04 -12.87 28.26
C THR A 57 -12.93 -12.32 27.13
N GLU A 58 -14.24 -12.59 27.16
CA GLU A 58 -15.25 -12.13 26.18
C GLU A 58 -15.45 -10.61 26.15
N ALA A 59 -15.24 -9.89 27.27
CA ALA A 59 -15.41 -8.44 27.36
C ALA A 59 -14.10 -7.66 27.09
N ASN A 60 -13.02 -8.37 26.80
CA ASN A 60 -11.68 -7.81 26.66
C ASN A 60 -11.42 -7.35 25.22
N ASP A 61 -12.18 -6.33 24.78
CA ASP A 61 -12.19 -5.82 23.41
C ASP A 61 -11.09 -4.79 23.12
N TYR A 62 -10.47 -4.23 24.15
CA TYR A 62 -9.28 -3.38 23.98
C TYR A 62 -8.41 -3.47 25.23
N VAL A 63 -7.51 -4.45 25.29
CA VAL A 63 -6.73 -4.78 26.49
C VAL A 63 -5.31 -5.23 26.15
N PHE A 64 -4.42 -5.15 27.14
CA PHE A 64 -3.13 -5.83 27.12
C PHE A 64 -3.27 -7.32 27.47
N GLU A 65 -2.30 -8.15 27.07
CA GLU A 65 -2.16 -9.57 27.46
C GLU A 65 -3.42 -10.41 27.20
N ARG A 66 -4.07 -10.20 26.04
CA ARG A 66 -5.31 -10.91 25.69
C ARG A 66 -5.00 -12.39 25.45
N SER A 67 -5.55 -13.26 26.29
CA SER A 67 -5.39 -14.72 26.11
C SER A 67 -6.08 -15.22 24.85
N VAL A 68 -5.44 -16.11 24.11
CA VAL A 68 -5.97 -16.69 22.87
C VAL A 68 -5.66 -18.18 22.82
N LYS A 69 -6.58 -18.99 22.29
CA LYS A 69 -6.34 -20.43 22.10
C LYS A 69 -5.71 -20.64 20.74
N GLU A 70 -4.45 -21.05 20.73
CA GLU A 70 -3.77 -21.45 19.51
C GLU A 70 -4.03 -22.93 19.25
N ARG A 71 -4.41 -23.30 18.03
CA ARG A 71 -4.43 -24.69 17.59
C ARG A 71 -3.08 -25.03 16.98
N LEU A 72 -2.35 -25.96 17.60
CA LEU A 72 -1.09 -26.46 17.09
C LEU A 72 -1.33 -27.49 15.97
N ALA A 73 -0.35 -27.68 15.09
CA ALA A 73 -0.45 -28.57 13.93
C ALA A 73 -0.70 -30.04 14.29
N ASN A 74 -0.42 -30.44 15.53
CA ASN A 74 -0.67 -31.78 16.08
C ASN A 74 -2.10 -31.94 16.67
N GLY A 75 -2.99 -30.95 16.52
CA GLY A 75 -4.36 -30.98 17.04
C GLY A 75 -4.50 -30.59 18.51
N THR A 76 -3.41 -30.35 19.24
CA THR A 76 -3.45 -29.83 20.61
C THR A 76 -3.66 -28.32 20.63
N SER A 77 -4.19 -27.77 21.73
CA SER A 77 -4.37 -26.32 21.89
C SER A 77 -3.41 -25.77 22.94
N SER A 78 -2.62 -24.76 22.59
CA SER A 78 -1.82 -23.97 23.52
C SER A 78 -2.54 -22.67 23.88
N LEU A 79 -2.26 -22.14 25.08
CA LEU A 79 -2.75 -20.82 25.47
C LEU A 79 -1.68 -19.78 25.12
N GLY A 80 -1.94 -19.01 24.06
CA GLY A 80 -1.15 -17.85 23.67
C GLY A 80 -1.63 -16.58 24.37
N ARG A 81 -0.84 -15.51 24.27
CA ARG A 81 -1.22 -14.16 24.72
C ARG A 81 -0.81 -13.14 23.67
N ILE A 82 -1.76 -12.29 23.30
CA ILE A 82 -1.53 -11.13 22.45
C ILE A 82 -1.14 -9.96 23.35
N ASP A 83 -0.01 -9.31 23.06
CA ASP A 83 0.49 -8.20 23.88
C ASP A 83 -0.51 -7.04 23.95
N LEU A 84 -1.06 -6.61 22.82
CA LEU A 84 -2.14 -5.63 22.77
C LEU A 84 -3.16 -6.01 21.69
N TYR A 85 -4.42 -6.14 22.12
CA TYR A 85 -5.53 -6.49 21.25
C TYR A 85 -6.57 -5.39 21.24
N LYS A 86 -7.08 -5.04 20.05
CA LYS A 86 -8.32 -4.27 19.91
C LYS A 86 -9.24 -4.93 18.89
N ARG A 87 -10.45 -5.31 19.33
CA ARG A 87 -11.49 -5.93 18.51
C ARG A 87 -11.79 -5.08 17.27
N ASP A 88 -11.95 -5.77 16.14
CA ASP A 88 -12.21 -5.19 14.83
C ASP A 88 -11.15 -4.18 14.32
N CYS A 89 -10.02 -4.01 15.02
CA CYS A 89 -8.98 -3.05 14.67
C CYS A 89 -7.63 -3.72 14.41
N PHE A 90 -6.99 -4.28 15.44
CA PHE A 90 -5.64 -4.82 15.30
C PHE A 90 -5.27 -5.84 16.38
N ILE A 91 -4.28 -6.66 16.03
CA ILE A 91 -3.39 -7.36 16.97
C ILE A 91 -2.03 -6.67 16.93
N LEU A 92 -1.40 -6.48 18.09
CA LEU A 92 -0.03 -6.00 18.19
C LEU A 92 0.81 -6.95 19.03
N GLU A 93 1.94 -7.36 18.47
CA GLU A 93 3.02 -8.07 19.16
C GLU A 93 4.17 -7.10 19.40
N ALA A 94 4.63 -7.00 20.64
CA ALA A 94 5.73 -6.15 21.05
C ALA A 94 7.00 -6.98 21.25
N LYS A 95 8.10 -6.54 20.67
CA LYS A 95 9.45 -7.02 20.94
C LYS A 95 10.29 -5.87 21.47
N GLN A 96 11.37 -6.20 22.15
CA GLN A 96 12.41 -5.22 22.46
C GLN A 96 13.73 -5.84 22.00
N SER A 97 14.30 -5.33 20.90
CA SER A 97 15.55 -5.89 20.41
C SER A 97 16.67 -5.65 21.42
N ARG A 98 17.23 -6.75 21.97
CA ARG A 98 18.43 -6.72 22.80
C ARG A 98 19.64 -6.89 21.86
N GLN A 99 20.49 -5.88 21.76
CA GLN A 99 21.88 -6.13 21.36
C GLN A 99 22.76 -6.03 22.61
N PRO A 100 23.54 -7.07 22.94
CA PRO A 100 24.48 -7.03 24.07
C PRO A 100 25.88 -6.54 23.63
N GLY A 101 26.51 -5.73 24.49
CA GLY A 101 27.96 -5.78 24.68
C GLY A 101 28.38 -7.10 25.35
N GLY A 102 28.19 -8.22 24.65
CA GLY A 102 28.62 -9.55 25.04
C GLY A 102 29.45 -10.15 23.91
N ASP A 103 30.59 -10.74 24.26
CA ASP A 103 31.77 -10.88 23.42
C ASP A 103 31.62 -11.56 22.03
N LYS A 104 32.30 -10.90 21.07
CA LYS A 104 33.06 -11.39 19.89
C LYS A 104 32.37 -11.70 18.54
N HIS A 105 32.84 -10.90 17.57
CA HIS A 105 32.86 -11.05 16.10
C HIS A 105 31.63 -10.58 15.32
N ALA A 106 31.39 -9.26 15.34
CA ALA A 106 30.78 -8.57 14.21
C ALA A 106 31.74 -7.47 13.74
N VAL A 107 32.18 -7.57 12.48
CA VAL A 107 32.94 -6.52 11.79
C VAL A 107 32.07 -5.26 11.76
N MET A 108 32.56 -4.17 12.35
CA MET A 108 31.86 -2.88 12.36
C MET A 108 31.81 -2.33 10.93
N PRO A 109 30.65 -1.83 10.44
CA PRO A 109 30.62 -1.11 9.17
C PRO A 109 31.41 0.20 9.30
N VAL A 110 32.47 0.32 8.50
CA VAL A 110 33.21 1.57 8.29
C VAL A 110 32.65 2.28 7.07
N ASP A 111 32.59 3.61 7.10
CA ASP A 111 32.34 4.39 5.88
C ASP A 111 33.54 4.28 4.91
N LEU A 112 33.39 4.79 3.67
CA LEU A 112 34.43 4.85 2.64
C LEU A 112 35.80 5.42 3.11
N LEU A 113 35.82 6.17 4.23
CA LEU A 113 36.97 6.79 4.88
C LEU A 113 37.49 6.04 6.13
N GLY A 114 36.95 4.86 6.47
CA GLY A 114 37.46 4.05 7.58
C GLY A 114 37.00 4.50 8.97
N ILE A 115 36.02 5.40 9.07
CA ILE A 115 35.46 5.87 10.35
C ILE A 115 34.37 4.88 10.81
N PRO A 116 34.41 4.39 12.07
CA PRO A 116 33.37 3.51 12.60
C PRO A 116 32.02 4.26 12.67
N THR A 117 31.03 3.78 11.92
CA THR A 117 29.67 4.34 11.96
C THR A 117 28.85 3.63 13.05
N VAL A 118 28.58 4.34 14.14
CA VAL A 118 27.58 3.89 15.12
C VAL A 118 26.21 4.13 14.50
N ALA A 119 25.56 3.05 14.01
CA ALA A 119 24.18 3.14 13.55
C ALA A 119 23.29 3.64 14.71
N ARG A 120 22.78 4.87 14.60
CA ARG A 120 21.91 5.47 15.63
C ARG A 120 20.56 4.75 15.65
N ARG A 121 20.21 4.11 16.78
CA ARG A 121 18.91 3.46 16.97
C ARG A 121 17.78 4.50 16.86
N GLY A 122 16.77 4.20 16.04
CA GLY A 122 15.70 5.12 15.65
C GLY A 122 15.94 5.87 14.32
N ALA A 123 17.15 5.75 13.74
CA ALA A 123 17.44 6.10 12.35
C ALA A 123 17.53 4.82 11.49
N ARG A 124 17.43 4.95 10.17
CA ARG A 124 17.49 3.83 9.22
C ARG A 124 18.84 3.11 9.31
N GLY A 125 18.90 2.00 10.06
CA GLY A 125 20.07 1.13 10.18
C GLY A 125 19.61 -0.28 10.48
N VAL A 126 20.03 -1.24 9.65
CA VAL A 126 19.48 -2.60 9.62
C VAL A 126 20.52 -3.60 10.11
N SER A 127 20.26 -4.28 11.23
CA SER A 127 20.98 -5.49 11.59
C SER A 127 20.21 -6.70 11.06
N ARG A 128 20.85 -7.62 10.32
CA ARG A 128 20.21 -8.83 9.76
C ARG A 128 19.51 -9.71 10.80
N GLY A 129 19.95 -9.69 12.06
CA GLY A 129 19.29 -10.43 13.15
C GLY A 129 17.99 -9.78 13.63
N TRP A 130 17.87 -8.46 13.45
CA TRP A 130 16.68 -7.71 13.83
C TRP A 130 15.49 -7.96 12.90
N ASP A 131 15.73 -8.02 11.58
CA ASP A 131 14.66 -8.34 10.62
C ASP A 131 14.06 -9.73 10.88
N VAL A 132 14.87 -10.71 11.27
CA VAL A 132 14.40 -12.06 11.65
C VAL A 132 13.51 -11.99 12.88
N LEU A 133 13.92 -11.25 13.92
CA LEU A 133 13.11 -11.06 15.13
C LEU A 133 11.73 -10.44 14.81
N MET A 134 11.70 -9.43 13.94
CA MET A 134 10.46 -8.78 13.52
C MET A 134 9.57 -9.72 12.69
N MET A 135 10.17 -10.53 11.81
CA MET A 135 9.46 -11.54 11.02
C MET A 135 8.86 -12.64 11.90
N ASP A 136 9.60 -13.17 12.87
CA ASP A 136 9.09 -14.18 13.81
C ASP A 136 7.93 -13.64 14.66
N ALA A 137 8.01 -12.38 15.07
CA ALA A 137 6.96 -11.68 15.80
C ALA A 137 5.70 -11.47 14.95
N ARG A 138 5.87 -11.17 13.66
CA ARG A 138 4.78 -11.09 12.70
C ARG A 138 4.09 -12.45 12.57
N ASP A 139 4.86 -13.52 12.32
CA ASP A 139 4.32 -14.88 12.19
C ASP A 139 3.54 -15.30 13.45
N GLN A 140 4.00 -14.88 14.64
CA GLN A 140 3.31 -15.08 15.90
C GLN A 140 1.97 -14.31 15.95
N ALA A 141 1.96 -13.03 15.58
CA ALA A 141 0.74 -12.22 15.56
C ALA A 141 -0.30 -12.74 14.55
N GLU A 142 0.15 -13.21 13.37
CA GLU A 142 -0.73 -13.83 12.38
C GLU A 142 -1.34 -15.15 12.90
N ARG A 143 -0.56 -15.99 13.59
CA ARG A 143 -1.11 -17.19 14.28
C ARG A 143 -2.18 -16.82 15.31
N TYR A 144 -1.97 -15.76 16.07
CA TYR A 144 -2.97 -15.28 17.03
C TYR A 144 -4.26 -14.80 16.38
N ALA A 145 -4.19 -14.17 15.20
CA ALA A 145 -5.37 -13.76 14.46
C ALA A 145 -6.30 -14.95 14.16
N HIS A 146 -5.75 -16.12 13.86
CA HIS A 146 -6.52 -17.35 13.64
C HIS A 146 -7.11 -17.97 14.91
N GLY A 147 -6.54 -17.68 16.08
CA GLY A 147 -7.00 -18.19 17.37
C GLY A 147 -8.12 -17.37 18.01
N LEU A 148 -8.48 -16.23 17.42
CA LEU A 148 -9.55 -15.37 17.91
C LEU A 148 -10.94 -16.05 17.83
N PRO A 149 -11.89 -15.65 18.68
CA PRO A 149 -13.26 -16.13 18.59
C PRO A 149 -13.89 -15.89 17.21
N ALA A 150 -14.72 -16.83 16.74
CA ALA A 150 -15.31 -16.78 15.41
C ALA A 150 -16.19 -15.53 15.18
N ASP A 151 -16.81 -15.00 16.24
CA ASP A 151 -17.66 -13.80 16.23
C ASP A 151 -16.88 -12.48 16.21
N HIS A 152 -15.55 -12.52 16.45
CA HIS A 152 -14.68 -11.35 16.34
C HIS A 152 -14.17 -11.14 14.91
N GLY A 153 -14.15 -12.20 14.10
CA GLY A 153 -13.47 -12.27 12.79
C GLY A 153 -11.98 -11.89 12.86
N SER A 154 -11.26 -12.02 11.74
CA SER A 154 -9.85 -11.60 11.71
C SER A 154 -9.74 -10.07 11.76
N PRO A 155 -8.79 -9.51 12.53
CA PRO A 155 -8.59 -8.07 12.59
C PRO A 155 -8.05 -7.55 11.24
N PRO A 156 -8.39 -6.32 10.84
CA PRO A 156 -7.89 -5.75 9.60
C PRO A 156 -6.39 -5.43 9.63
N PHE A 157 -5.78 -5.28 10.82
CA PHE A 157 -4.35 -5.00 10.96
C PHE A 157 -3.62 -5.97 11.90
N VAL A 158 -2.38 -6.28 11.54
CA VAL A 158 -1.35 -6.86 12.41
C VAL A 158 -0.22 -5.85 12.54
N LEU A 159 0.18 -5.59 13.78
CA LEU A 159 1.25 -4.66 14.11
C LEU A 159 2.38 -5.41 14.82
N VAL A 160 3.62 -5.12 14.44
CA VAL A 160 4.79 -5.59 15.19
C VAL A 160 5.55 -4.37 15.67
N CYS A 161 5.75 -4.26 16.98
CA CYS A 161 6.39 -3.11 17.58
C CYS A 161 7.73 -3.50 18.21
N ASP A 162 8.84 -2.98 17.68
CA ASP A 162 10.08 -2.92 18.45
C ASP A 162 10.06 -1.68 19.32
N VAL A 163 9.86 -1.88 20.63
CA VAL A 163 9.71 -0.81 21.62
C VAL A 163 10.91 0.13 21.56
N GLY A 164 10.64 1.40 21.31
CA GLY A 164 11.69 2.42 21.22
C GLY A 164 12.41 2.48 19.86
N HIS A 165 11.98 1.72 18.85
CA HIS A 165 12.64 1.70 17.54
C HIS A 165 11.69 1.86 16.35
N ALA A 166 10.78 0.90 16.13
CA ALA A 166 9.94 0.87 14.95
C ALA A 166 8.60 0.14 15.17
N ILE A 167 7.61 0.45 14.35
CA ILE A 167 6.31 -0.22 14.25
C ILE A 167 6.12 -0.65 12.81
N GLU A 168 6.00 -1.95 12.57
CA GLU A 168 5.62 -2.51 11.27
C GLU A 168 4.12 -2.69 11.20
N VAL A 169 3.55 -2.30 10.06
CA VAL A 169 2.11 -2.32 9.84
C VAL A 169 1.79 -3.27 8.68
N PHE A 170 0.92 -4.24 8.95
CA PHE A 170 0.41 -5.16 7.96
C PHE A 170 -1.11 -5.15 7.96
N ALA A 171 -1.74 -5.27 6.78
CA ALA A 171 -3.19 -5.16 6.63
C ALA A 171 -3.78 -6.35 5.85
N ASP A 172 -4.95 -6.80 6.27
CA ASP A 172 -5.84 -7.72 5.54
C ASP A 172 -7.28 -7.20 5.64
N PHE A 173 -7.66 -6.32 4.70
CA PHE A 173 -9.01 -5.75 4.66
C PHE A 173 -10.10 -6.77 4.29
N SER A 174 -9.74 -7.93 3.73
CA SER A 174 -10.68 -9.02 3.46
C SER A 174 -11.17 -9.72 4.74
N ARG A 175 -10.44 -9.53 5.85
CA ARG A 175 -10.68 -10.17 7.15
C ARG A 175 -10.70 -11.69 7.11
N HIS A 176 -10.04 -12.30 6.13
CA HIS A 176 -9.82 -13.74 6.11
C HIS A 176 -8.67 -14.16 7.04
N GLY A 177 -7.78 -13.22 7.40
CA GLY A 177 -6.65 -13.42 8.31
C GLY A 177 -5.54 -14.24 7.70
N ARG A 178 -5.50 -14.39 6.38
CA ARG A 178 -4.58 -15.29 5.66
C ARG A 178 -3.50 -14.55 4.86
N ASN A 179 -3.68 -13.26 4.63
CA ASN A 179 -2.85 -12.51 3.70
C ASN A 179 -2.62 -11.08 4.19
N TYR A 180 -2.02 -10.93 5.37
CA TYR A 180 -1.59 -9.63 5.83
C TYR A 180 -0.44 -9.15 4.94
N VAL A 181 -0.64 -8.04 4.25
CA VAL A 181 0.37 -7.43 3.37
C VAL A 181 0.96 -6.19 4.03
N GLN A 182 2.21 -5.86 3.70
CA GLN A 182 2.86 -4.63 4.15
C GLN A 182 2.01 -3.41 3.79
N PHE A 183 1.69 -2.56 4.77
CA PHE A 183 0.78 -1.42 4.59
C PHE A 183 1.42 -0.11 5.06
N PRO A 184 1.31 1.00 4.30
CA PRO A 184 0.54 1.14 3.06
C PRO A 184 1.24 0.53 1.84
N ASP A 185 2.55 0.34 1.92
CA ASP A 185 3.39 -0.18 0.84
C ASP A 185 4.70 -0.75 1.41
N ARG A 186 5.48 -1.43 0.57
CA ARG A 186 6.76 -2.06 0.94
C ARG A 186 7.84 -1.09 1.43
N GLN A 187 7.78 0.19 1.06
CA GLN A 187 8.79 1.17 1.46
C GLN A 187 8.44 1.83 2.80
N SER A 188 7.14 1.94 3.10
CA SER A 188 6.60 2.75 4.19
C SER A 188 5.87 1.96 5.27
N PHE A 189 5.85 0.62 5.19
CA PHE A 189 5.20 -0.23 6.20
C PHE A 189 5.89 -0.20 7.57
N ARG A 190 7.18 0.12 7.59
CA ARG A 190 8.00 0.22 8.80
C ARG A 190 8.12 1.67 9.21
N ILE A 191 7.37 2.02 10.26
CA ILE A 191 7.32 3.37 10.85
C ILE A 191 8.37 3.44 11.95
N TYR A 192 9.44 4.21 11.76
CA TYR A 192 10.42 4.45 12.81
C TYR A 192 9.91 5.51 13.79
N LEU A 193 10.48 5.56 14.99
CA LEU A 193 10.11 6.61 15.97
C LEU A 193 10.24 8.03 15.41
N ASP A 194 11.31 8.30 14.65
CA ASP A 194 11.54 9.65 14.09
C ASP A 194 10.44 10.05 13.09
N ASP A 195 9.75 9.08 12.46
CA ASP A 195 8.64 9.32 11.55
C ASP A 195 7.38 9.79 12.29
N LEU A 196 7.27 9.58 13.62
CA LEU A 196 6.14 10.08 14.41
C LEU A 196 6.08 11.61 14.48
N ARG A 197 7.12 12.33 14.01
CA ARG A 197 7.07 13.79 13.80
C ARG A 197 6.11 14.19 12.68
N GLN A 198 5.90 13.31 11.70
CA GLN A 198 5.01 13.53 10.57
C GLN A 198 3.53 13.40 11.01
N PRO A 199 2.70 14.45 10.85
CA PRO A 199 1.28 14.41 11.21
C PRO A 199 0.49 13.28 10.53
N GLU A 200 0.80 12.98 9.27
CA GLU A 200 0.18 11.94 8.44
C GLU A 200 0.43 10.53 9.00
N ILE A 201 1.61 10.27 9.58
CA ILE A 201 1.94 9.00 10.23
C ILE A 201 1.12 8.85 11.52
N ARG A 202 1.03 9.92 12.33
CA ARG A 202 0.18 9.92 13.54
C ARG A 202 -1.30 9.73 13.21
N ALA A 203 -1.79 10.40 12.16
CA ALA A 203 -3.15 10.26 11.67
C ALA A 203 -3.45 8.81 11.22
N ARG A 204 -2.50 8.16 10.53
CA ARG A 204 -2.62 6.75 10.13
C ARG A 204 -2.70 5.82 11.33
N LEU A 205 -1.79 5.95 12.30
CA LEU A 205 -1.79 5.14 13.53
C LEU A 205 -3.06 5.37 14.38
N LYS A 206 -3.62 6.58 14.34
CA LYS A 206 -4.93 6.90 14.92
C LYS A 206 -6.04 6.13 14.21
N LEU A 207 -6.13 6.22 12.88
CA LEU A 207 -7.16 5.53 12.09
C LEU A 207 -7.10 4.00 12.27
N ILE A 208 -5.92 3.39 12.26
CA ILE A 208 -5.75 1.94 12.56
C ILE A 208 -6.46 1.55 13.87
N ARG A 209 -6.47 2.46 14.86
CA ARG A 209 -7.09 2.22 16.17
C ARG A 209 -8.55 2.63 16.24
N THR A 210 -9.04 3.54 15.41
CA THR A 210 -10.40 4.12 15.58
C THR A 210 -11.36 3.75 14.46
N ASP A 211 -10.87 3.73 13.22
CA ASP A 211 -11.64 3.44 12.02
C ASP A 211 -10.69 2.82 10.97
N PRO A 212 -10.36 1.53 11.14
CA PRO A 212 -9.41 0.86 10.26
C PRO A 212 -9.92 0.77 8.82
N HIS A 213 -11.23 0.67 8.61
CA HIS A 213 -11.82 0.56 7.27
C HIS A 213 -11.66 1.84 6.45
N ALA A 214 -11.56 3.03 7.07
CA ALA A 214 -11.23 4.26 6.36
C ALA A 214 -9.84 4.23 5.66
N LEU A 215 -8.97 3.29 6.05
CA LEU A 215 -7.68 3.07 5.42
C LEU A 215 -7.72 2.07 4.26
N ASP A 216 -8.86 1.42 3.99
CA ASP A 216 -9.01 0.46 2.90
C ASP A 216 -8.77 1.15 1.54
N PRO A 217 -7.70 0.78 0.81
CA PRO A 217 -7.44 1.32 -0.51
C PRO A 217 -8.59 1.10 -1.49
N ALA A 218 -9.34 0.00 -1.36
CA ALA A 218 -10.45 -0.30 -2.26
C ALA A 218 -11.61 0.70 -2.09
N LEU A 219 -11.91 1.13 -0.85
CA LEU A 219 -12.94 2.14 -0.58
C LEU A 219 -12.53 3.51 -1.13
N LYS A 220 -11.26 3.90 -0.95
CA LYS A 220 -10.74 5.16 -1.51
C LYS A 220 -10.78 5.15 -3.03
N SER A 221 -10.27 4.07 -3.63
CA SER A 221 -10.28 3.86 -5.07
C SER A 221 -11.69 3.91 -5.63
N ALA A 222 -12.66 3.21 -5.02
CA ALA A 222 -14.05 3.22 -5.46
C ALA A 222 -14.70 4.62 -5.42
N ARG A 223 -14.41 5.40 -4.37
CA ARG A 223 -14.90 6.78 -4.24
C ARG A 223 -14.31 7.68 -5.34
N VAL A 224 -13.00 7.62 -5.55
CA VAL A 224 -12.30 8.40 -6.58
C VAL A 224 -12.78 7.99 -7.98
N THR A 225 -12.89 6.68 -8.23
CA THR A 225 -13.42 6.09 -9.46
C THR A 225 -14.80 6.65 -9.80
N ARG A 226 -15.75 6.61 -8.85
CA ARG A 226 -17.11 7.14 -9.08
C ARG A 226 -17.09 8.62 -9.42
N ALA A 227 -16.33 9.42 -8.68
CA ALA A 227 -16.23 10.85 -8.92
C ALA A 227 -15.66 11.15 -10.32
N ILE A 228 -14.66 10.38 -10.76
CA ILE A 228 -14.09 10.48 -12.11
C ILE A 228 -15.11 10.08 -13.18
N THR A 229 -15.81 8.95 -13.02
CA THR A 229 -16.82 8.48 -13.99
C THR A 229 -17.88 9.55 -14.26
N GLU A 230 -18.38 10.20 -13.21
CA GLU A 230 -19.38 11.29 -13.33
C GLU A 230 -18.86 12.44 -14.20
N ARG A 231 -17.57 12.79 -14.10
CA ARG A 231 -16.92 13.83 -14.92
C ARG A 231 -16.75 13.41 -16.37
N LEU A 232 -16.29 12.17 -16.59
CA LEU A 232 -16.06 11.65 -17.95
C LEU A 232 -17.37 11.46 -18.72
N ALA A 233 -18.44 11.04 -18.05
CA ALA A 233 -19.75 10.89 -18.66
C ALA A 233 -20.27 12.22 -19.23
N ALA A 234 -20.01 13.34 -18.55
CA ALA A 234 -20.36 14.67 -19.04
C ALA A 234 -19.60 15.01 -20.34
N VAL A 235 -18.29 14.74 -20.39
CA VAL A 235 -17.45 14.98 -21.58
C VAL A 235 -17.85 14.06 -22.74
N SER A 236 -18.08 12.77 -22.49
CA SER A 236 -18.51 11.81 -23.51
C SER A 236 -19.82 12.25 -24.17
N LYS A 237 -20.82 12.59 -23.35
CA LYS A 237 -22.13 13.02 -23.83
C LYS A 237 -22.06 14.30 -24.67
N ALA A 238 -21.16 15.23 -24.34
CA ALA A 238 -20.97 16.44 -25.13
C ALA A 238 -20.36 16.13 -26.50
N LEU A 239 -19.33 15.27 -26.55
CA LEU A 239 -18.69 14.83 -27.79
C LEU A 239 -19.65 14.02 -28.68
N GLU A 240 -20.46 13.16 -28.07
CA GLU A 240 -21.51 12.41 -28.78
C GLU A 240 -22.56 13.35 -29.39
N LYS A 241 -23.01 14.35 -28.62
CA LYS A 241 -23.95 15.37 -29.13
C LYS A 241 -23.35 16.17 -30.29
N ALA A 242 -22.03 16.34 -30.32
CA ALA A 242 -21.30 16.95 -31.44
C ALA A 242 -21.12 16.01 -32.65
N GLY A 243 -21.56 14.75 -32.56
CA GLY A 243 -21.56 13.79 -33.67
C GLY A 243 -20.25 13.00 -33.82
N HIS A 244 -19.39 12.98 -32.80
CA HIS A 244 -18.17 12.18 -32.84
C HIS A 244 -18.45 10.68 -32.71
N ASP A 245 -17.66 9.88 -33.42
CA ASP A 245 -17.72 8.42 -33.32
C ASP A 245 -17.29 7.95 -31.93
N ALA A 246 -17.99 6.97 -31.39
CA ALA A 246 -17.79 6.53 -30.03
C ALA A 246 -16.47 5.80 -29.78
N GLU A 247 -15.92 5.09 -30.77
CA GLU A 247 -14.59 4.48 -30.64
C GLU A 247 -13.53 5.57 -30.55
N GLN A 248 -13.69 6.65 -31.34
CA GLN A 248 -12.82 7.82 -31.26
C GLN A 248 -12.94 8.54 -29.92
N VAL A 249 -14.16 8.74 -29.41
CA VAL A 249 -14.41 9.34 -28.09
C VAL A 249 -13.80 8.48 -26.98
N ALA A 250 -14.04 7.17 -27.01
CA ALA A 250 -13.51 6.22 -26.06
C ALA A 250 -11.98 6.28 -25.99
N MET A 251 -11.32 6.22 -27.15
CA MET A 251 -9.86 6.26 -27.22
C MET A 251 -9.29 7.63 -26.82
N PHE A 252 -9.96 8.72 -27.18
CA PHE A 252 -9.60 10.08 -26.76
C PHE A 252 -9.64 10.21 -25.22
N LEU A 253 -10.75 9.82 -24.60
CA LEU A 253 -10.90 9.85 -23.14
C LEU A 253 -9.85 8.96 -22.46
N MET A 254 -9.62 7.75 -22.98
CA MET A 254 -8.60 6.85 -22.42
C MET A 254 -7.20 7.48 -22.42
N ARG A 255 -6.83 8.23 -23.47
CA ARG A 255 -5.56 8.98 -23.49
C ARG A 255 -5.53 10.11 -22.47
N CYS A 256 -6.64 10.81 -22.27
CA CYS A 256 -6.74 11.80 -21.20
C CYS A 256 -6.53 11.16 -19.82
N LEU A 257 -7.19 10.03 -19.52
CA LEU A 257 -7.03 9.29 -18.26
C LEU A 257 -5.58 8.87 -18.05
N PHE A 258 -4.96 8.28 -19.07
CA PHE A 258 -3.55 7.89 -19.01
C PHE A 258 -2.63 9.09 -18.74
N THR A 259 -2.92 10.23 -19.36
CA THR A 259 -2.09 11.44 -19.19
C THR A 259 -2.21 11.99 -17.76
N MET A 260 -3.41 11.96 -17.16
CA MET A 260 -3.64 12.33 -15.75
C MET A 260 -2.92 11.35 -14.80
N PHE A 261 -3.02 10.04 -15.06
CA PHE A 261 -2.28 9.05 -14.30
C PHE A 261 -0.76 9.27 -14.38
N ALA A 262 -0.24 9.54 -15.59
CA ALA A 262 1.19 9.67 -15.83
C ALA A 262 1.83 10.86 -15.07
N GLU A 263 1.11 11.97 -14.85
CA GLU A 263 1.63 13.08 -14.03
C GLU A 263 1.67 12.73 -12.53
N ASP A 264 0.70 11.98 -12.03
CA ASP A 264 0.58 11.63 -10.62
C ASP A 264 1.55 10.52 -10.19
N VAL A 265 1.86 9.59 -11.10
CA VAL A 265 2.93 8.60 -10.90
C VAL A 265 4.31 9.09 -11.32
N GLU A 266 4.45 10.40 -11.59
CA GLU A 266 5.73 11.06 -11.89
C GLU A 266 6.43 10.54 -13.17
N LEU A 267 5.67 9.99 -14.12
CA LEU A 267 6.16 9.73 -15.48
C LEU A 267 6.20 11.01 -16.31
N LEU A 268 5.35 11.98 -15.97
CA LEU A 268 5.40 13.37 -16.37
C LEU A 268 5.68 14.26 -15.14
N PRO A 269 6.13 15.51 -15.33
CA PRO A 269 6.23 16.46 -14.21
C PRO A 269 4.88 16.61 -13.50
N LYS A 270 4.91 16.71 -12.16
CA LYS A 270 3.70 16.81 -11.34
C LYS A 270 2.82 17.97 -11.81
N ARG A 271 1.52 17.72 -11.90
CA ARG A 271 0.48 18.69 -12.29
C ARG A 271 0.64 19.30 -13.69
N SER A 272 1.53 18.78 -14.52
CA SER A 272 1.79 19.32 -15.85
C SER A 272 0.57 19.28 -16.78
N PHE A 273 -0.19 18.19 -16.78
CA PHE A 273 -1.42 18.06 -17.55
C PHE A 273 -2.58 18.80 -16.88
N SER A 274 -2.69 18.72 -15.55
CA SER A 274 -3.65 19.51 -14.78
C SER A 274 -3.56 21.03 -15.05
N ASP A 275 -2.34 21.57 -15.04
CA ASP A 275 -2.09 22.99 -15.28
C ASP A 275 -2.22 23.35 -16.77
N LEU A 276 -1.97 22.40 -17.69
CA LEU A 276 -2.32 22.55 -19.09
C LEU A 276 -3.84 22.69 -19.28
N LEU A 277 -4.63 21.79 -18.70
CA LEU A 277 -6.10 21.84 -18.76
C LEU A 277 -6.64 23.16 -18.19
N LYS A 278 -6.06 23.65 -17.09
CA LYS A 278 -6.41 24.95 -16.50
C LYS A 278 -6.19 26.12 -17.46
N ARG A 279 -5.08 26.13 -18.21
CA ARG A 279 -4.81 27.15 -19.24
C ARG A 279 -5.78 27.03 -20.41
N CYS A 280 -6.05 25.80 -20.85
CA CYS A 280 -7.00 25.52 -21.93
C CYS A 280 -8.46 25.86 -21.55
N GLU A 281 -8.86 25.74 -20.28
CA GLU A 281 -10.19 26.15 -19.84
C GLU A 281 -10.40 27.66 -20.01
N GLN A 282 -9.34 28.45 -19.79
CA GLN A 282 -9.37 29.90 -19.99
C GLN A 282 -9.43 30.27 -21.48
N GLU A 283 -8.75 29.50 -22.33
CA GLU A 283 -8.69 29.70 -23.78
C GLU A 283 -8.88 28.36 -24.52
N PRO A 284 -10.13 27.91 -24.74
CA PRO A 284 -10.43 26.57 -25.28
C PRO A 284 -9.78 26.26 -26.62
N GLY A 285 -9.55 27.27 -27.46
CA GLY A 285 -8.87 27.11 -28.76
C GLY A 285 -7.43 26.57 -28.66
N ARG A 286 -6.80 26.65 -27.48
CA ARG A 286 -5.47 26.06 -27.24
C ARG A 286 -5.48 24.58 -26.92
N PHE A 287 -6.64 24.02 -26.54
CA PHE A 287 -6.72 22.63 -26.07
C PHE A 287 -6.18 21.64 -27.09
N GLU A 288 -6.77 21.65 -28.28
CA GLU A 288 -6.44 20.70 -29.32
C GLU A 288 -4.96 20.73 -29.74
N PRO A 289 -4.36 21.89 -30.12
CA PRO A 289 -2.95 21.93 -30.52
C PRO A 289 -1.99 21.58 -29.37
N MET A 290 -2.26 22.02 -28.13
CA MET A 290 -1.35 21.76 -27.02
C MET A 290 -1.38 20.29 -26.57
N VAL A 291 -2.56 19.69 -26.47
CA VAL A 291 -2.70 18.27 -26.09
C VAL A 291 -2.15 17.36 -27.19
N ARG A 292 -2.36 17.70 -28.46
CA ARG A 292 -1.79 16.96 -29.58
C ARG A 292 -0.27 16.95 -29.51
N GLN A 293 0.35 18.13 -29.32
CA GLN A 293 1.80 18.25 -29.19
C GLN A 293 2.35 17.45 -28.00
N LEU A 294 1.64 17.44 -26.87
CA LEU A 294 2.02 16.63 -25.71
C LEU A 294 2.02 15.13 -26.07
N TRP A 295 0.97 14.63 -26.71
CA TRP A 295 0.88 13.22 -27.10
C TRP A 295 1.90 12.84 -28.17
N GLU A 296 2.23 13.74 -29.10
CA GLU A 296 3.35 13.59 -30.04
C GLU A 296 4.68 13.41 -29.32
N ALA A 297 4.94 14.26 -28.32
CA ALA A 297 6.15 14.18 -27.53
C ALA A 297 6.20 12.88 -26.71
N MET A 298 5.07 12.43 -26.16
CA MET A 298 4.96 11.17 -25.40
C MET A 298 5.24 9.94 -26.28
N ASP A 299 4.73 9.91 -27.52
CA ASP A 299 5.00 8.81 -28.46
C ASP A 299 6.48 8.77 -28.92
N GLY A 300 7.09 9.95 -29.13
CA GLY A 300 8.46 10.09 -29.61
C GLY A 300 9.55 10.10 -28.54
N GLY A 301 9.22 10.41 -27.29
CA GLY A 301 10.19 10.71 -26.24
C GLY A 301 10.89 12.07 -26.43
N ASN A 302 10.16 13.06 -26.94
CA ASN A 302 10.69 14.37 -27.33
C ASN A 302 10.40 15.45 -26.26
N PHE A 303 10.77 16.70 -26.56
CA PHE A 303 10.39 17.84 -25.71
C PHE A 303 8.92 18.20 -25.94
N ALA A 304 8.15 18.26 -24.85
CA ALA A 304 6.75 18.68 -24.85
C ALA A 304 6.67 20.17 -24.50
N TYR A 305 6.45 21.02 -25.50
CA TYR A 305 6.34 22.48 -25.32
C TYR A 305 5.13 22.86 -24.46
N ALA A 306 4.04 22.08 -24.52
CA ALA A 306 2.85 22.34 -23.74
C ALA A 306 3.10 22.32 -22.22
N ILE A 307 4.09 21.54 -21.77
CA ILE A 307 4.46 21.36 -20.36
C ILE A 307 5.92 21.72 -20.05
N GLU A 308 6.62 22.28 -21.04
CA GLU A 308 8.02 22.71 -20.97
C GLU A 308 8.99 21.66 -20.40
N ALA A 309 8.80 20.39 -20.78
CA ALA A 309 9.60 19.29 -20.26
C ALA A 309 9.93 18.24 -21.32
N LYS A 310 11.10 17.60 -21.16
CA LYS A 310 11.42 16.39 -21.92
C LYS A 310 10.63 15.21 -21.35
N VAL A 311 9.82 14.56 -22.18
CA VAL A 311 9.02 13.41 -21.75
C VAL A 311 9.66 12.10 -22.15
N LYS A 312 9.38 11.05 -21.38
CA LYS A 312 9.81 9.68 -21.72
C LYS A 312 9.03 9.20 -22.95
N ARG A 313 9.62 8.26 -23.68
CA ARG A 313 8.92 7.56 -24.77
C ARG A 313 7.95 6.54 -24.18
N PHE A 314 6.66 6.74 -24.40
CA PHE A 314 5.59 5.81 -24.07
C PHE A 314 5.37 4.89 -25.28
N ASN A 315 5.98 3.71 -25.26
CA ASN A 315 5.88 2.73 -26.35
C ASN A 315 4.45 2.19 -26.54
N GLY A 316 4.17 1.62 -27.71
CA GLY A 316 2.92 0.93 -28.04
C GLY A 316 2.12 1.62 -29.14
N GLU A 317 0.94 1.09 -29.46
CA GLU A 317 0.03 1.69 -30.44
C GLU A 317 -0.81 2.84 -29.86
N PHE A 318 -0.81 2.99 -28.52
CA PHE A 318 -1.77 3.84 -27.81
C PHE A 318 -1.68 5.32 -28.18
N PHE A 319 -0.46 5.87 -28.32
CA PHE A 319 -0.22 7.26 -28.74
C PHE A 319 0.16 7.42 -30.22
N LYS A 320 0.12 6.36 -31.03
CA LYS A 320 0.40 6.48 -32.47
C LYS A 320 -0.70 7.26 -33.20
N THR A 321 -1.95 7.01 -32.85
CA THR A 321 -3.09 7.77 -33.37
C THR A 321 -3.36 8.94 -32.43
N ARG A 322 -2.99 10.16 -32.84
CA ARG A 322 -2.94 11.35 -31.98
C ARG A 322 -4.18 12.24 -32.13
N THR A 323 -5.33 11.61 -32.39
CA THR A 323 -6.58 12.33 -32.60
C THR A 323 -7.02 12.97 -31.29
N VAL A 324 -7.00 14.30 -31.26
CA VAL A 324 -7.54 15.12 -30.18
C VAL A 324 -8.88 15.66 -30.66
N LEU A 325 -9.93 15.43 -29.89
CA LEU A 325 -11.25 15.96 -30.18
C LEU A 325 -11.37 17.38 -29.61
N PRO A 326 -11.96 18.33 -30.36
CA PRO A 326 -12.14 19.69 -29.87
C PRO A 326 -13.11 19.69 -28.69
N LEU A 327 -12.78 20.44 -27.64
CA LEU A 327 -13.60 20.58 -26.45
C LEU A 327 -13.91 22.06 -26.17
N GLY A 328 -15.11 22.30 -25.65
CA GLY A 328 -15.50 23.60 -25.13
C GLY A 328 -14.96 23.83 -23.72
N ARG A 329 -15.21 25.04 -23.20
CA ARG A 329 -14.79 25.43 -21.85
C ARG A 329 -15.33 24.48 -20.78
N GLU A 330 -16.59 24.08 -20.89
CA GLU A 330 -17.27 23.24 -19.89
C GLU A 330 -16.64 21.85 -19.83
N GLU A 331 -16.41 21.21 -20.98
CA GLU A 331 -15.83 19.87 -21.07
C GLU A 331 -14.36 19.86 -20.62
N ILE A 332 -13.59 20.89 -20.97
CA ILE A 332 -12.21 21.05 -20.44
C ILE A 332 -12.25 21.20 -18.91
N GLY A 333 -13.22 21.94 -18.37
CA GLY A 333 -13.43 22.08 -16.93
C GLY A 333 -13.75 20.75 -16.25
N GLU A 334 -14.55 19.88 -16.87
CA GLU A 334 -14.79 18.52 -16.36
C GLU A 334 -13.52 17.64 -16.38
N LEU A 335 -12.74 17.67 -17.47
CA LEU A 335 -11.45 16.98 -17.51
C LEU A 335 -10.48 17.51 -16.45
N ARG A 336 -10.45 18.84 -16.22
CA ARG A 336 -9.61 19.45 -15.19
C ARG A 336 -10.02 18.97 -13.80
N ARG A 337 -11.32 18.92 -13.49
CA ARG A 337 -11.83 18.38 -12.21
C ARG A 337 -11.50 16.89 -12.04
N ALA A 338 -11.51 16.11 -13.13
CA ALA A 338 -11.05 14.73 -13.09
C ALA A 338 -9.54 14.65 -12.79
N ALA A 339 -8.72 15.51 -13.39
CA ALA A 339 -7.28 15.59 -13.16
C ALA A 339 -6.91 16.05 -11.74
N GLU A 340 -7.79 16.75 -11.01
CA GLU A 340 -7.57 17.16 -9.62
C GLU A 340 -7.64 16.00 -8.59
N HIS A 341 -8.15 14.83 -8.99
CA HIS A 341 -8.18 13.65 -8.12
C HIS A 341 -6.78 13.01 -8.04
N ASP A 342 -6.50 12.28 -6.96
CA ASP A 342 -5.25 11.54 -6.82
C ASP A 342 -5.31 10.23 -7.61
N TRP A 343 -4.72 10.21 -8.80
CA TRP A 343 -4.71 9.03 -9.68
C TRP A 343 -3.82 7.90 -9.16
N ARG A 344 -3.03 8.12 -8.10
CA ARG A 344 -2.32 7.04 -7.40
C ARG A 344 -3.27 6.15 -6.58
N GLU A 345 -4.47 6.65 -6.26
CA GLU A 345 -5.52 5.85 -5.61
C GLU A 345 -6.35 5.03 -6.61
N VAL A 346 -6.12 5.19 -7.92
CA VAL A 346 -6.86 4.50 -9.00
C VAL A 346 -6.01 3.39 -9.59
N ASP A 347 -6.54 2.16 -9.62
CA ASP A 347 -5.85 1.03 -10.24
C ASP A 347 -5.92 1.16 -11.78
N PRO A 348 -4.81 1.13 -12.53
CA PRO A 348 -4.85 1.23 -14.00
C PRO A 348 -5.74 0.18 -14.69
N SER A 349 -5.95 -0.99 -14.06
CA SER A 349 -6.85 -2.03 -14.59
C SER A 349 -8.29 -1.57 -14.75
N ILE A 350 -8.73 -0.56 -13.98
CA ILE A 350 -10.10 -0.07 -14.00
C ILE A 350 -10.34 1.05 -15.01
N PHE A 351 -9.31 1.56 -15.71
CA PHE A 351 -9.49 2.61 -16.74
C PHE A 351 -10.49 2.22 -17.81
N GLY A 352 -10.45 0.95 -18.19
CA GLY A 352 -11.41 0.36 -19.10
C GLY A 352 -12.85 0.40 -18.59
N THR A 353 -13.04 -0.03 -17.34
CA THR A 353 -14.35 -0.05 -16.68
C THR A 353 -14.87 1.37 -16.42
N LEU A 354 -13.99 2.31 -16.05
CA LEU A 354 -14.31 3.73 -15.92
C LEU A 354 -14.90 4.28 -17.22
N LEU A 355 -14.26 3.95 -18.34
CA LEU A 355 -14.73 4.35 -19.65
C LEU A 355 -16.05 3.65 -20.03
N GLU A 356 -16.14 2.34 -19.82
CA GLU A 356 -17.37 1.57 -20.08
C GLU A 356 -18.57 2.12 -19.31
N GLN A 357 -18.36 2.56 -18.07
CA GLN A 357 -19.39 3.17 -17.22
C GLN A 357 -19.74 4.61 -17.61
N ALA A 358 -18.82 5.32 -18.27
CA ALA A 358 -19.04 6.69 -18.72
C ALA A 358 -19.83 6.76 -20.04
N LEU A 359 -19.87 5.67 -20.82
CA LEU A 359 -20.56 5.56 -22.11
C LEU A 359 -22.04 5.13 -21.97
N ASP A 360 -22.88 5.51 -22.93
CA ASP A 360 -24.28 5.06 -23.00
C ASP A 360 -24.40 3.53 -23.22
N PRO A 361 -25.38 2.83 -22.59
CA PRO A 361 -25.65 1.41 -22.78
C PRO A 361 -25.79 0.90 -24.22
N ALA A 362 -26.25 1.73 -25.17
CA ALA A 362 -26.34 1.34 -26.58
C ALA A 362 -24.96 1.27 -27.23
N GLU A 363 -24.08 2.20 -26.85
CA GLU A 363 -22.75 2.34 -27.40
C GLU A 363 -21.76 1.33 -26.81
N ARG A 364 -21.89 1.08 -25.51
CA ARG A 364 -21.21 -0.03 -24.84
C ARG A 364 -21.39 -1.36 -25.57
N ARG A 365 -22.60 -1.63 -26.08
CA ARG A 365 -22.90 -2.83 -26.87
C ARG A 365 -22.23 -2.83 -28.24
N ARG A 366 -22.11 -1.66 -28.88
CA ARG A 366 -21.50 -1.48 -30.19
C ARG A 366 -19.97 -1.68 -30.13
N LEU A 367 -19.33 -1.19 -29.07
CA LEU A 367 -17.89 -1.34 -28.87
C LEU A 367 -17.46 -2.77 -28.53
N GLY A 368 -18.38 -3.66 -28.14
CA GLY A 368 -18.06 -5.02 -27.67
C GLY A 368 -17.10 -5.04 -26.47
N ALA A 369 -16.92 -3.88 -25.82
CA ALA A 369 -15.89 -3.64 -24.84
C ALA A 369 -16.34 -4.14 -23.46
N HIS A 370 -16.43 -5.45 -23.31
CA HIS A 370 -16.58 -6.07 -22.01
C HIS A 370 -15.21 -6.15 -21.35
N TYR A 371 -14.95 -5.23 -20.42
CA TYR A 371 -13.74 -5.27 -19.64
C TYR A 371 -13.84 -6.35 -18.57
N THR A 372 -12.92 -7.33 -18.60
CA THR A 372 -12.87 -8.39 -17.58
C THR A 372 -12.51 -7.78 -16.22
N PRO A 373 -13.39 -7.85 -15.21
CA PRO A 373 -13.10 -7.29 -13.89
C PRO A 373 -11.93 -8.01 -13.23
N ARG A 374 -11.16 -7.28 -12.40
CA ARG A 374 -9.99 -7.82 -11.67
C ARG A 374 -10.29 -9.11 -10.92
N THR A 375 -11.45 -9.23 -10.28
CA THR A 375 -11.84 -10.44 -9.53
C THR A 375 -11.95 -11.69 -10.40
N PHE A 376 -12.37 -11.56 -11.67
CA PHE A 376 -12.40 -12.66 -12.61
C PHE A 376 -11.00 -13.00 -13.12
N VAL A 377 -10.16 -11.98 -13.35
CA VAL A 377 -8.75 -12.17 -13.69
C VAL A 377 -8.02 -12.92 -12.58
N GLU A 378 -8.18 -12.50 -11.33
CA GLU A 378 -7.55 -13.13 -10.17
C GLU A 378 -7.98 -14.60 -9.98
N ARG A 379 -9.25 -14.94 -10.27
CA ARG A 379 -9.72 -16.34 -10.23
C ARG A 379 -8.96 -17.27 -11.18
N LEU A 380 -8.32 -16.74 -12.21
CA LEU A 380 -7.45 -17.51 -13.10
C LEU A 380 -5.97 -17.35 -12.70
N VAL A 381 -5.50 -16.11 -12.56
CA VAL A 381 -4.08 -15.79 -12.34
C VAL A 381 -3.58 -16.35 -11.00
N VAL A 382 -4.39 -16.26 -9.94
CA VAL A 382 -3.99 -16.75 -8.61
C VAL A 382 -3.70 -18.26 -8.65
N PRO A 383 -4.64 -19.14 -9.04
CA PRO A 383 -4.38 -20.57 -9.03
C PRO A 383 -3.40 -21.04 -10.12
N THR A 384 -3.33 -20.36 -11.27
CA THR A 384 -2.49 -20.84 -12.38
C THR A 384 -1.06 -20.30 -12.38
N VAL A 385 -0.83 -19.13 -11.77
CA VAL A 385 0.49 -18.46 -11.78
C VAL A 385 1.00 -18.31 -10.35
N ILE A 386 0.22 -17.71 -9.46
CA ILE A 386 0.73 -17.27 -8.15
C ILE A 386 0.83 -18.42 -7.16
N GLU A 387 -0.16 -19.32 -7.09
CA GLU A 387 -0.12 -20.48 -6.19
C GLU A 387 1.07 -21.41 -6.46
N PRO A 388 1.39 -21.79 -7.71
CA PRO A 388 2.61 -22.54 -8.03
C PRO A 388 3.88 -21.80 -7.60
N LEU A 389 4.02 -20.52 -7.96
CA LEU A 389 5.21 -19.73 -7.59
C LEU A 389 5.36 -19.57 -6.08
N ARG A 390 4.25 -19.46 -5.33
CA ARG A 390 4.26 -19.42 -3.86
C ARG A 390 4.64 -20.75 -3.24
N ALA A 391 4.21 -21.87 -3.83
CA ALA A 391 4.60 -23.20 -3.37
C ALA A 391 6.12 -23.41 -3.54
N ASP A 392 6.66 -23.01 -4.71
CA ASP A 392 8.10 -23.00 -4.96
C ASP A 392 8.83 -22.10 -3.97
N TRP A 393 8.34 -20.88 -3.75
CA TRP A 393 8.92 -19.95 -2.78
C TRP A 393 8.96 -20.52 -1.37
N LYS A 394 7.88 -21.16 -0.91
CA LYS A 394 7.83 -21.82 0.41
C LYS A 394 8.90 -22.89 0.57
N HIS A 395 9.15 -23.68 -0.49
CA HIS A 395 10.21 -24.69 -0.48
C HIS A 395 11.62 -24.07 -0.45
N VAL A 396 11.84 -23.03 -1.26
CA VAL A 396 13.09 -22.26 -1.31
C VAL A 396 13.39 -21.66 0.06
N ARG A 397 12.39 -21.04 0.70
CA ARG A 397 12.53 -20.44 2.03
C ARG A 397 12.91 -21.47 3.09
N GLY A 398 12.22 -22.61 3.14
CA GLY A 398 12.57 -23.69 4.08
C GLY A 398 13.98 -24.25 3.85
N THR A 399 14.42 -24.33 2.59
CA THR A 399 15.79 -24.76 2.25
C THR A 399 16.82 -23.73 2.70
N ALA A 400 16.58 -22.45 2.43
CA ALA A 400 17.47 -21.35 2.81
C ALA A 400 17.58 -21.20 4.33
N GLU A 401 16.47 -21.36 5.07
CA GLU A 401 16.46 -21.36 6.54
C GLU A 401 17.31 -22.49 7.11
N ARG A 402 17.16 -23.71 6.59
CA ARG A 402 17.98 -24.86 6.99
C ARG A 402 19.47 -24.63 6.70
N GLN A 403 19.81 -24.18 5.48
CA GLN A 403 21.19 -23.86 5.11
C GLN A 403 21.79 -22.82 6.06
N LYS A 404 21.02 -21.79 6.42
CA LYS A 404 21.45 -20.77 7.38
C LYS A 404 21.70 -21.35 8.78
N GLN A 405 20.83 -22.24 9.27
CA GLN A 405 21.00 -22.93 10.56
C GLN A 405 22.25 -23.82 10.59
N GLU A 406 22.61 -24.41 9.44
CA GLU A 406 23.83 -25.21 9.26
C GLU A 406 25.10 -24.36 9.06
N GLY A 407 25.01 -23.02 9.15
CA GLY A 407 26.14 -22.12 8.93
C GLY A 407 26.48 -21.86 7.45
N ARG A 408 25.68 -22.35 6.52
CA ARG A 408 25.88 -22.21 5.06
C ARG A 408 25.13 -20.99 4.49
N ALA A 409 25.49 -19.80 4.99
CA ALA A 409 24.81 -18.57 4.65
C ALA A 409 24.94 -18.17 3.15
N GLU A 410 26.08 -18.45 2.51
CA GLU A 410 26.28 -18.21 1.09
C GLU A 410 25.39 -19.11 0.22
N ASP A 411 25.25 -20.39 0.59
CA ASP A 411 24.35 -21.32 -0.09
C ASP A 411 22.88 -20.87 0.04
N ALA A 412 22.47 -20.43 1.22
CA ALA A 412 21.13 -19.88 1.46
C ALA A 412 20.84 -18.67 0.56
N LEU A 413 21.80 -17.76 0.43
CA LEU A 413 21.69 -16.60 -0.44
C LEU A 413 21.63 -17.01 -1.92
N ALA A 414 22.46 -17.97 -2.35
CA ALA A 414 22.43 -18.51 -3.70
C ALA A 414 21.09 -19.16 -4.04
N THR A 415 20.52 -19.92 -3.10
CA THR A 415 19.18 -20.55 -3.23
C THR A 415 18.08 -19.51 -3.45
N VAL A 416 18.07 -18.42 -2.67
CA VAL A 416 17.08 -17.33 -2.86
C VAL A 416 17.30 -16.58 -4.18
N ARG A 417 18.56 -16.28 -4.54
CA ARG A 417 18.89 -15.61 -5.82
C ARG A 417 18.49 -16.45 -7.03
N ALA A 418 18.64 -17.77 -6.96
CA ALA A 418 18.23 -18.67 -8.02
C ALA A 418 16.71 -18.61 -8.26
N PHE A 419 15.91 -18.60 -7.18
CA PHE A 419 14.46 -18.42 -7.28
C PHE A 419 14.10 -17.06 -7.88
N HIS A 420 14.73 -15.97 -7.40
CA HIS A 420 14.51 -14.63 -7.94
C HIS A 420 14.82 -14.54 -9.44
N ALA A 421 15.91 -15.17 -9.89
CA ALA A 421 16.27 -15.24 -11.30
C ALA A 421 15.25 -16.03 -12.13
N THR A 422 14.66 -17.09 -11.58
CA THR A 422 13.56 -17.83 -12.22
C THR A 422 12.32 -16.96 -12.32
N LEU A 423 11.91 -16.28 -11.24
CA LEU A 423 10.78 -15.36 -11.23
C LEU A 423 10.92 -14.26 -12.30
N CYS A 424 12.13 -13.70 -12.46
CA CYS A 424 12.43 -12.70 -13.50
C CYS A 424 12.34 -13.24 -14.94
N LYS A 425 12.49 -14.55 -15.13
CA LYS A 425 12.45 -15.20 -16.46
C LYS A 425 11.05 -15.71 -16.82
N THR A 426 10.13 -15.80 -15.86
CA THR A 426 8.75 -16.22 -16.09
C THR A 426 8.05 -15.28 -17.08
N ARG A 427 7.44 -15.85 -18.12
CA ARG A 427 6.72 -15.10 -19.16
C ARG A 427 5.25 -15.46 -19.13
N ILE A 428 4.41 -14.45 -19.08
CA ILE A 428 2.95 -14.57 -19.22
C ILE A 428 2.57 -14.08 -20.61
N LEU A 429 1.82 -14.90 -21.34
CA LEU A 429 1.31 -14.57 -22.67
C LEU A 429 -0.22 -14.54 -22.63
N ASP A 430 -0.78 -13.39 -22.96
CA ASP A 430 -2.20 -13.23 -23.26
C ASP A 430 -2.33 -12.85 -24.76
N PRO A 431 -2.71 -13.81 -25.63
CA PRO A 431 -2.79 -13.57 -27.08
C PRO A 431 -3.99 -12.70 -27.48
N ALA A 432 -4.89 -12.37 -26.55
CA ALA A 432 -6.08 -11.55 -26.78
C ALA A 432 -6.24 -10.51 -25.66
N CYS A 433 -5.14 -9.85 -25.29
CA CYS A 433 -5.05 -9.12 -24.03
C CYS A 433 -5.97 -7.90 -23.89
N GLY A 434 -6.56 -7.40 -24.98
CA GLY A 434 -7.42 -6.22 -24.96
C GLY A 434 -6.71 -5.06 -24.27
N THR A 435 -7.19 -4.69 -23.08
CA THR A 435 -6.61 -3.61 -22.26
C THR A 435 -5.51 -4.04 -21.31
N GLY A 436 -5.05 -5.28 -21.45
CA GLY A 436 -3.90 -5.82 -20.75
C GLY A 436 -4.18 -6.21 -19.31
N ASN A 437 -5.45 -6.32 -18.89
CA ASN A 437 -5.78 -6.52 -17.47
C ASN A 437 -5.19 -7.82 -16.89
N PHE A 438 -5.23 -8.93 -17.65
CA PHE A 438 -4.56 -10.18 -17.26
C PHE A 438 -3.05 -10.00 -17.07
N LEU A 439 -2.39 -9.29 -17.98
CA LEU A 439 -0.95 -9.05 -17.92
C LEU A 439 -0.58 -8.14 -16.75
N TYR A 440 -1.36 -7.08 -16.52
CA TYR A 440 -1.17 -6.15 -15.42
C TYR A 440 -1.32 -6.86 -14.06
N VAL A 441 -2.45 -7.55 -13.83
CA VAL A 441 -2.69 -8.26 -12.56
C VAL A 441 -1.65 -9.34 -12.33
N SER A 442 -1.23 -10.07 -13.37
CA SER A 442 -0.15 -11.07 -13.25
C SER A 442 1.16 -10.44 -12.82
N LEU A 443 1.57 -9.35 -13.48
CA LEU A 443 2.79 -8.61 -13.14
C LEU A 443 2.73 -8.06 -11.71
N GLU A 444 1.61 -7.47 -11.33
CA GLU A 444 1.36 -6.89 -10.01
C GLU A 444 1.50 -7.92 -8.90
N LEU A 445 0.84 -9.07 -9.03
CA LEU A 445 0.91 -10.16 -8.05
C LEU A 445 2.31 -10.81 -8.03
N MET A 446 2.98 -10.95 -9.17
CA MET A 446 4.37 -11.43 -9.23
C MET A 446 5.33 -10.44 -8.56
N LYS A 447 5.11 -9.12 -8.70
CA LYS A 447 5.89 -8.08 -8.01
C LYS A 447 5.66 -8.08 -6.51
N ARG A 448 4.45 -8.40 -6.05
CA ARG A 448 4.19 -8.64 -4.61
C ARG A 448 5.01 -9.84 -4.11
N LEU A 449 5.02 -10.94 -4.85
CA LEU A 449 5.82 -12.13 -4.50
C LEU A 449 7.33 -11.84 -4.54
N GLU A 450 7.82 -11.05 -5.49
CA GLU A 450 9.23 -10.60 -5.53
C GLU A 450 9.61 -9.77 -4.29
N GLY A 451 8.63 -9.09 -3.69
CA GLY A 451 8.80 -8.29 -2.49
C GLY A 451 8.82 -9.08 -1.18
N GLU A 452 8.43 -10.35 -1.19
CA GLU A 452 8.58 -11.29 -0.07
C GLU A 452 9.99 -11.85 0.00
#